data_AF-X1RZT6-F1
#
_entry.id   AF-X1RZT6-F1
#
_cell.length_a   1.000
_cell.length_b   1.000
_cell.length_c   1.000
_cell.angle_alpha   90.00
_cell.angle_beta   90.00
_cell.angle_gamma   90.00
#
_symmetry.space_group_name_H-M   'P 1'
#
loop_
_entity.id
_entity.type
_entity.pdbx_description
1 polymer ?
#
loop_
_entity_poly.entity_id
_entity_poly.type
_entity_poly.pdbx_seq_one_letter_code
_entity_poly.pdbx_strand_id
1 'polypeptide(L)'
;MPEDTALVKVNPLTDPAIVSLHTQAIRFVEAADRLAIASDNDVTSATGDLSLIAHLKRAIEDRRKEYTQPLNDHLKAINDAFKTFTDPVLYADKLVRSKILAYRAELDRKRQEAEEIERLKREAAEREAALTGQPIIQPGPTPAIPALPDRYHTDNGTLGKVMVHKWELEDFSKVPDEYKTIDAVKIGKVVRAGIPSIPGIRIWQEETLRVDTK
;
A
#
# COMPACT_ATOMS: atom_id res chain seq x y z
N MET A 1 24.29 -22.82 -19.24
CA MET A 1 22.92 -22.36 -19.52
C MET A 1 23.09 -21.15 -20.43
N PRO A 2 22.56 -21.13 -21.65
CA PRO A 2 22.65 -19.94 -22.49
C PRO A 2 21.92 -18.79 -21.78
N GLU A 3 22.56 -17.63 -21.69
CA GLU A 3 21.91 -16.43 -21.18
C GLU A 3 20.94 -15.93 -22.26
N ASP A 4 19.64 -15.97 -21.95
CA ASP A 4 18.61 -15.38 -22.81
C ASP A 4 18.81 -13.86 -22.82
N THR A 5 19.46 -13.36 -23.87
CA THR A 5 19.78 -11.93 -24.03
C THR A 5 18.67 -11.24 -24.82
N ALA A 6 18.00 -10.26 -24.21
CA ALA A 6 17.03 -9.41 -24.90
C ALA A 6 17.72 -8.16 -25.49
N LEU A 7 17.55 -7.92 -26.78
CA LEU A 7 17.94 -6.66 -27.42
C LEU A 7 16.81 -5.65 -27.25
N VAL A 8 17.01 -4.63 -26.41
CA VAL A 8 16.00 -3.60 -26.14
C VAL A 8 16.49 -2.23 -26.60
N LYS A 9 15.60 -1.47 -27.26
CA LYS A 9 15.85 -0.07 -27.61
C LYS A 9 15.73 0.78 -26.33
N VAL A 10 16.80 1.49 -25.96
CA VAL A 10 16.86 2.28 -24.72
C VAL A 10 17.07 3.77 -24.92
N ASN A 11 17.48 4.20 -26.12
CA ASN A 11 17.72 5.61 -26.41
C ASN A 11 16.75 6.13 -27.48
N PRO A 12 15.63 6.76 -27.08
CA PRO A 12 14.67 7.32 -28.04
C PRO A 12 15.18 8.60 -28.71
N LEU A 13 16.19 9.29 -28.16
CA LEU A 13 16.64 10.60 -28.69
C LEU A 13 17.35 10.49 -30.04
N THR A 14 17.90 9.33 -30.36
CA THR A 14 18.60 9.06 -31.63
C THR A 14 17.70 8.38 -32.66
N ASP A 15 16.46 8.05 -32.31
CA ASP A 15 15.53 7.39 -33.23
C ASP A 15 14.97 8.42 -34.24
N PRO A 16 15.22 8.25 -35.56
CA PRO A 16 14.75 9.19 -36.58
C PRO A 16 13.23 9.43 -36.54
N ALA A 17 12.44 8.43 -36.16
CA ALA A 17 10.99 8.58 -36.03
C ALA A 17 10.63 9.50 -34.87
N ILE A 18 11.31 9.40 -33.72
CA ILE A 18 11.10 10.28 -32.56
C ILE A 18 11.53 11.71 -32.87
N VAL A 19 12.70 11.87 -33.51
CA VAL A 19 13.20 13.18 -33.94
C VAL A 19 12.23 13.86 -34.91
N SER A 20 11.63 13.08 -35.82
CA SER A 20 10.58 13.59 -36.72
C SER A 20 9.33 14.04 -35.97
N LEU A 21 8.84 13.27 -34.99
CA LEU A 21 7.70 13.64 -34.15
C LEU A 21 7.98 14.92 -33.34
N HIS A 22 9.20 15.05 -32.79
CA HIS A 22 9.62 16.26 -32.08
C HIS A 22 9.66 17.48 -33.01
N THR A 23 10.19 17.32 -34.22
CA THR A 23 10.20 18.39 -35.23
C THR A 23 8.78 18.82 -35.61
N GLN A 24 7.85 17.87 -35.76
CA GLN A 24 6.43 18.18 -35.99
C GLN A 24 5.81 18.92 -34.80
N ALA A 25 6.14 18.53 -33.57
CA ALA A 25 5.66 19.21 -32.37
C ALA A 25 6.11 20.68 -32.33
N ILE A 26 7.38 20.95 -32.64
CA ILE A 26 7.91 22.32 -32.72
C ILE A 26 7.14 23.13 -33.78
N ARG A 27 6.87 22.55 -34.95
CA ARG A 27 6.09 23.23 -36.00
C ARG A 27 4.68 23.61 -35.54
N PHE A 28 4.01 22.73 -34.79
CA PHE A 28 2.69 23.06 -34.22
C PHE A 28 2.77 24.16 -33.16
N VAL A 29 3.84 24.21 -32.36
CA VAL A 29 4.07 25.30 -31.40
C VAL A 29 4.25 26.62 -32.16
N GLU A 30 5.16 26.66 -33.14
CA GLU A 30 5.40 27.87 -33.94
C GLU A 30 4.15 28.34 -34.71
N ALA A 31 3.34 27.40 -35.20
CA ALA A 31 2.07 27.71 -35.85
C ALA A 31 1.04 28.26 -34.85
N ALA A 32 0.93 27.66 -33.67
CA ALA A 32 0.03 28.11 -32.61
C ALA A 32 0.41 29.49 -32.06
N ASP A 33 1.71 29.78 -31.90
CA ASP A 33 2.21 31.08 -31.44
C ASP A 33 1.84 32.23 -32.41
N ARG A 34 1.71 31.92 -33.70
CA ARG A 34 1.33 32.88 -34.75
C ARG A 34 -0.17 32.90 -35.05
N LEU A 35 -0.93 31.96 -34.49
CA LEU A 35 -2.35 31.80 -34.78
C LEU A 35 -3.14 32.96 -34.15
N ALA A 36 -3.85 33.70 -35.00
CA ALA A 36 -4.83 34.69 -34.58
C ALA A 36 -6.22 34.21 -35.03
N ILE A 37 -7.17 34.13 -34.10
CA ILE A 37 -8.56 33.76 -34.40
C ILE A 37 -9.40 35.04 -34.40
N ALA A 38 -9.82 35.48 -35.58
CA ALA A 38 -10.65 36.67 -35.76
C ALA A 38 -12.00 36.37 -36.42
N SER A 39 -12.21 35.14 -36.89
CA SER A 39 -13.43 34.70 -37.57
C SER A 39 -13.77 33.23 -37.30
N ASP A 40 -15.02 32.85 -37.55
CA ASP A 40 -15.47 31.45 -37.45
C ASP A 40 -14.75 30.51 -38.42
N ASN A 41 -14.26 31.04 -39.55
CA ASN A 41 -13.42 30.28 -40.47
C ASN A 41 -12.06 29.93 -39.83
N ASP A 42 -11.46 30.88 -39.07
CA ASP A 42 -10.23 30.62 -38.32
C ASP A 42 -10.45 29.58 -37.23
N VAL A 43 -11.62 29.59 -36.56
CA VAL A 43 -12.01 28.54 -35.59
C VAL A 43 -12.07 27.17 -36.25
N THR A 44 -12.63 27.09 -37.46
CA THR A 44 -12.71 25.84 -38.23
C THR A 44 -11.31 25.32 -38.59
N SER A 45 -10.44 26.19 -39.09
CA SER A 45 -9.04 25.84 -39.38
C SER A 45 -8.28 25.41 -38.13
N ALA A 46 -8.40 26.15 -37.02
CA ALA A 46 -7.78 25.83 -35.74
C ALA A 46 -8.27 24.48 -35.18
N THR A 47 -9.54 24.12 -35.41
CA THR A 47 -10.08 22.80 -35.03
C THR A 47 -9.42 21.66 -35.82
N GLY A 48 -9.09 21.90 -37.09
CA GLY A 48 -8.27 21.00 -37.91
C GLY A 48 -6.88 20.80 -37.31
N ASP A 49 -6.21 21.89 -36.94
CA ASP A 49 -4.89 21.84 -36.29
C ASP A 49 -4.95 21.10 -34.95
N LEU A 50 -5.96 21.36 -34.13
CA LEU A 50 -6.18 20.64 -32.86
C LEU A 50 -6.35 19.13 -33.06
N SER A 51 -7.00 18.71 -34.15
CA SER A 51 -7.14 17.29 -34.51
C SER A 51 -5.78 16.67 -34.87
N LEU A 52 -4.97 17.37 -35.66
CA LEU A 52 -3.62 16.91 -36.02
C LEU A 52 -2.70 16.85 -34.78
N ILE A 53 -2.78 17.84 -33.89
CA ILE A 53 -2.06 17.85 -32.61
C ILE A 53 -2.47 16.65 -31.75
N ALA A 54 -3.76 16.31 -31.69
CA ALA A 54 -4.23 15.14 -30.97
C ALA A 54 -3.70 13.82 -31.57
N HIS A 55 -3.61 13.70 -32.89
CA HIS A 55 -2.97 12.55 -33.55
C HIS A 55 -1.47 12.47 -33.24
N LEU A 56 -0.76 13.60 -33.28
CA LEU A 56 0.65 13.66 -32.93
C LEU A 56 0.89 13.23 -31.47
N LYS A 57 0.04 13.67 -30.53
CA LYS A 57 0.10 13.23 -29.12
C LYS A 57 -0.05 11.72 -28.99
N ARG A 58 -0.99 11.10 -29.74
CA ARG A 58 -1.16 9.64 -29.77
C ARG A 58 0.07 8.94 -30.32
N ALA A 59 0.61 9.41 -31.45
CA ALA A 59 1.81 8.83 -32.05
C ALA A 59 3.04 8.87 -31.13
N ILE A 60 3.23 9.96 -30.39
CA ILE A 60 4.30 10.08 -29.39
C ILE A 60 4.10 9.07 -28.25
N GLU A 61 2.87 8.92 -27.75
CA GLU A 61 2.55 7.97 -26.69
C GLU A 61 2.71 6.51 -27.14
N ASP A 62 2.33 6.18 -28.37
CA ASP A 62 2.53 4.84 -28.93
C ASP A 62 4.02 4.50 -29.03
N ARG A 63 4.83 5.44 -29.51
CA ARG A 63 6.29 5.28 -29.48
C ARG A 63 6.82 5.12 -28.06
N ARG A 64 6.35 5.90 -27.09
CA ARG A 64 6.75 5.72 -25.68
C ARG A 64 6.45 4.28 -25.19
N LYS A 65 5.30 3.73 -25.56
CA LYS A 65 4.92 2.35 -25.22
C LYS A 65 5.81 1.31 -25.90
N GLU A 66 6.20 1.51 -27.16
CA GLU A 66 7.14 0.60 -27.84
C GLU A 66 8.46 0.43 -27.08
N TYR A 67 8.96 1.50 -26.44
CA TYR A 67 10.18 1.46 -25.62
C TYR A 67 9.94 0.92 -24.21
N THR A 68 8.83 1.31 -23.59
CA THR A 68 8.58 1.03 -22.17
C THR A 68 7.93 -0.33 -21.93
N GLN A 69 7.10 -0.83 -22.86
CA GLN A 69 6.35 -2.06 -22.68
C GLN A 69 7.27 -3.29 -22.53
N PRO A 70 8.27 -3.53 -23.40
CA PRO A 70 9.16 -4.69 -23.22
C PRO A 70 9.92 -4.64 -21.90
N LEU A 71 10.38 -3.45 -21.47
CA LEU A 71 11.07 -3.26 -20.20
C LEU A 71 10.18 -3.59 -19.01
N ASN A 72 8.93 -3.12 -19.04
CA ASN A 72 7.94 -3.41 -18.00
C ASN A 72 7.58 -4.90 -17.95
N ASP A 73 7.46 -5.54 -19.11
CA ASP A 73 7.15 -6.97 -19.22
C ASP A 73 8.31 -7.82 -18.68
N HIS A 74 9.55 -7.49 -19.02
CA HIS A 74 10.74 -8.15 -18.47
C HIS A 74 10.89 -7.90 -16.96
N LEU A 75 10.69 -6.67 -16.49
CA LEU A 75 10.71 -6.33 -15.07
C LEU A 75 9.67 -7.16 -14.31
N LYS A 76 8.45 -7.28 -14.86
CA LYS A 76 7.39 -8.11 -14.29
C LYS A 76 7.78 -9.58 -14.27
N ALA A 77 8.30 -10.13 -15.36
CA ALA A 77 8.71 -11.52 -15.45
C ALA A 77 9.82 -11.86 -14.43
N ILE A 78 10.82 -10.99 -14.29
CA ILE A 78 11.89 -11.13 -13.30
C ILE A 78 11.29 -11.11 -11.89
N ASN A 79 10.49 -10.09 -11.56
CA ASN A 79 9.87 -10.00 -10.24
C ASN A 79 9.00 -11.22 -9.92
N ASP A 80 8.23 -11.72 -10.88
CA ASP A 80 7.37 -12.88 -10.70
C ASP A 80 8.21 -14.17 -10.53
N ALA A 81 9.33 -14.32 -11.24
CA ALA A 81 10.27 -15.41 -11.00
C ALA A 81 10.88 -15.34 -9.59
N PHE A 82 11.31 -14.17 -9.13
CA PHE A 82 11.87 -14.00 -7.79
C PHE A 82 10.86 -14.23 -6.67
N LYS A 83 9.57 -13.97 -6.90
CA LYS A 83 8.50 -14.33 -5.96
C LYS A 83 8.43 -15.84 -5.74
N THR A 84 8.67 -16.66 -6.75
CA THR A 84 8.65 -18.13 -6.58
C THR A 84 9.68 -18.63 -5.57
N PHE A 85 10.81 -17.94 -5.43
CA PHE A 85 11.84 -18.24 -4.43
C PHE A 85 11.57 -17.54 -3.10
N THR A 86 11.04 -16.31 -3.14
CA THR A 86 10.87 -15.46 -1.96
C THR A 86 9.64 -15.86 -1.14
N ASP A 87 8.53 -16.22 -1.80
CA ASP A 87 7.26 -16.52 -1.13
C ASP A 87 7.34 -17.71 -0.17
N PRO A 88 7.99 -18.86 -0.51
CA PRO A 88 8.17 -19.95 0.44
C PRO A 88 9.00 -19.56 1.66
N VAL A 89 10.02 -18.72 1.47
CA VAL A 89 10.88 -18.23 2.57
C VAL A 89 10.10 -17.28 3.48
N LEU A 90 9.33 -16.34 2.92
CA LEU A 90 8.45 -15.47 3.68
C LEU A 90 7.37 -16.26 4.43
N TYR A 91 6.82 -17.30 3.81
CA TYR A 91 5.87 -18.19 4.45
C TYR A 91 6.51 -18.96 5.62
N ALA A 92 7.73 -19.49 5.43
CA ALA A 92 8.48 -20.17 6.47
C ALA A 92 8.81 -19.24 7.65
N ASP A 93 9.27 -18.01 7.40
CA ASP A 93 9.52 -16.99 8.43
C ASP A 93 8.23 -16.70 9.22
N LYS A 94 7.12 -16.44 8.53
CA LYS A 94 5.81 -16.21 9.16
C LYS A 94 5.39 -17.41 10.01
N LEU A 95 5.54 -18.63 9.50
CA LEU A 95 5.15 -19.86 10.20
C LEU A 95 5.97 -20.07 11.47
N VAL A 96 7.29 -19.90 11.40
CA VAL A 96 8.18 -20.04 12.56
C VAL A 96 7.85 -18.99 13.63
N ARG A 97 7.68 -17.73 13.24
CA ARG A 97 7.24 -16.66 14.16
C ARG A 97 5.91 -17.00 14.83
N SER A 98 4.94 -17.48 14.07
CA SER A 98 3.63 -17.88 14.59
C SER A 98 3.75 -19.01 15.61
N LYS A 99 4.59 -20.02 15.35
CA LYS A 99 4.82 -21.14 16.29
C LYS A 99 5.48 -20.67 17.60
N ILE A 100 6.46 -19.77 17.50
CA ILE A 100 7.11 -19.17 18.68
C ILE A 100 6.10 -18.38 19.52
N LEU A 101 5.24 -17.57 18.88
CA LEU A 101 4.20 -16.82 19.57
C LEU A 101 3.17 -17.75 20.23
N ALA A 102 2.73 -18.80 19.53
CA ALA A 102 1.81 -19.80 20.07
C ALA A 102 2.40 -20.53 21.28
N TYR A 103 3.68 -20.93 21.21
CA TYR A 103 4.38 -21.54 22.34
C TYR A 103 4.45 -20.63 23.56
N ARG A 104 4.79 -19.34 23.36
CA ARG A 104 4.80 -18.35 24.45
C ARG A 104 3.41 -18.19 25.07
N ALA A 105 2.38 -18.07 24.25
CA ALA A 105 0.99 -17.96 24.72
C ALA A 105 0.54 -19.20 25.51
N GLU A 106 0.91 -20.41 25.07
CA GLU A 106 0.61 -21.65 25.78
C GLU A 106 1.32 -21.75 27.14
N LEU A 107 2.56 -21.30 27.23
CA LEU A 107 3.28 -21.24 28.51
C LEU A 107 2.67 -20.20 29.46
N ASP A 108 2.34 -19.02 28.95
CA ASP A 108 1.65 -17.98 29.73
C ASP A 108 0.30 -18.51 30.25
N ARG A 109 -0.46 -19.24 29.42
CA ARG A 109 -1.72 -19.89 29.83
C ARG A 109 -1.51 -20.90 30.96
N LYS A 110 -0.57 -21.85 30.79
CA LYS A 110 -0.28 -22.86 31.83
C LYS A 110 0.17 -22.23 33.14
N ARG A 111 0.91 -21.12 33.07
CA ARG A 111 1.33 -20.37 34.26
C ARG A 111 0.13 -19.77 34.98
N GLN A 112 -0.77 -19.10 34.25
CA GLN A 112 -2.00 -18.54 34.83
C GLN A 112 -2.87 -19.63 35.47
N GLU A 113 -3.00 -20.79 34.83
CA GLU A 113 -3.73 -21.95 35.37
C GLU A 113 -3.08 -22.48 36.67
N ALA A 114 -1.75 -22.58 36.72
CA ALA A 114 -1.04 -23.03 37.92
C ALA A 114 -1.18 -22.03 39.08
N GLU A 115 -1.08 -20.73 38.80
CA GLU A 115 -1.29 -19.65 39.77
C GLU A 115 -2.74 -19.65 40.30
N GLU A 116 -3.72 -19.89 39.42
CA GLU A 116 -5.14 -19.99 39.81
C GLU A 116 -5.41 -21.22 40.69
N ILE A 117 -4.86 -22.39 40.32
CA ILE A 117 -4.98 -23.61 41.12
C ILE A 117 -4.37 -23.41 42.51
N GLU A 118 -3.20 -22.76 42.59
CA GLU A 118 -2.57 -22.45 43.87
C GLU A 118 -3.42 -21.49 44.71
N ARG A 119 -3.99 -20.45 44.09
CA ARG A 119 -4.91 -19.53 44.76
C ARG A 119 -6.13 -20.27 45.34
N LEU A 120 -6.78 -21.10 44.54
CA LEU A 120 -7.95 -21.88 44.97
C LEU A 120 -7.61 -22.88 46.08
N LYS A 121 -6.44 -23.53 46.03
CA LYS A 121 -5.97 -24.43 47.10
C LYS A 121 -5.74 -23.69 48.42
N ARG A 122 -5.15 -22.49 48.37
CA ARG A 122 -4.95 -21.66 49.57
C ARG A 122 -6.28 -21.22 50.16
N GLU A 123 -7.21 -20.75 49.33
CA GLU A 123 -8.53 -20.33 49.77
C GLU A 123 -9.35 -21.50 50.38
N ALA A 124 -9.27 -22.70 49.79
CA ALA A 124 -9.92 -23.88 50.34
C ALA A 124 -9.33 -24.27 51.71
N ALA A 125 -8.00 -24.28 51.85
CA ALA A 125 -7.33 -24.58 53.11
C ALA A 125 -7.65 -23.55 54.20
N GLU A 126 -7.76 -22.26 53.85
CA GLU A 126 -8.19 -21.20 54.76
C GLU A 126 -9.64 -21.39 55.23
N ARG A 127 -10.55 -21.74 54.31
CA ARG A 127 -11.97 -22.03 54.65
C ARG A 127 -12.11 -23.25 55.55
N GLU A 128 -11.38 -24.33 55.28
CA GLU A 128 -11.40 -25.54 56.12
C GLU A 128 -10.85 -25.27 57.52
N ALA A 129 -9.74 -24.53 57.64
CA ALA A 129 -9.18 -24.11 58.92
C ALA A 129 -10.15 -23.23 59.72
N ALA A 130 -10.86 -22.31 59.05
CA ALA A 130 -11.87 -21.46 59.68
C ALA A 130 -13.09 -22.25 60.20
N LEU A 131 -13.49 -23.33 59.52
CA LEU A 131 -14.62 -24.17 59.91
C LEU A 131 -14.28 -25.20 60.98
N THR A 132 -13.06 -25.75 60.97
CA THR A 132 -12.65 -26.86 61.86
C THR A 132 -11.81 -26.41 63.05
N GLY A 133 -11.29 -25.18 63.05
CA GLY A 133 -10.42 -24.65 64.10
C GLY A 133 -9.03 -25.31 64.16
N GLN A 134 -8.69 -26.13 63.17
CA GLN A 134 -7.36 -26.74 63.04
C GLN A 134 -6.38 -25.80 62.33
N PRO A 135 -5.07 -25.85 62.65
CA PRO A 135 -4.06 -25.00 62.02
C PRO A 135 -3.97 -25.24 60.51
N ILE A 136 -3.76 -24.17 59.74
CA ILE A 136 -3.64 -24.21 58.27
C ILE A 136 -2.47 -25.13 57.89
N ILE A 137 -2.78 -26.30 57.34
CA ILE A 137 -1.79 -27.15 56.68
C ILE A 137 -1.55 -26.52 55.30
N GLN A 138 -0.41 -25.87 55.11
CA GLN A 138 -0.08 -25.33 53.79
C GLN A 138 -0.06 -26.48 52.77
N PRO A 139 -0.90 -26.44 51.73
CA PRO A 139 -0.84 -27.45 50.68
C PRO A 139 0.56 -27.40 50.04
N GLY A 140 1.15 -28.57 49.79
CA GLY A 140 2.49 -28.68 49.22
C GLY A 140 2.63 -27.87 47.92
N PRO A 141 3.82 -27.30 47.64
CA PRO A 141 4.01 -26.37 46.54
C PRO A 141 3.63 -27.01 45.21
N THR A 142 2.75 -26.33 44.46
CA THR A 142 2.49 -26.71 43.06
C THR A 142 3.78 -26.47 42.26
N PRO A 143 4.19 -27.36 41.34
CA PRO A 143 5.39 -27.16 40.55
C PRO A 143 5.34 -25.82 39.79
N ALA A 144 6.24 -24.90 40.15
CA ALA A 144 6.32 -23.59 39.50
C ALA A 144 6.82 -23.73 38.07
N ILE A 145 6.04 -23.25 37.09
CA ILE A 145 6.46 -23.22 35.69
C ILE A 145 7.48 -22.08 35.54
N PRO A 146 8.71 -22.35 35.04
CA PRO A 146 9.75 -21.33 34.94
C PRO A 146 9.34 -20.19 33.99
N ALA A 147 9.66 -18.95 34.36
CA ALA A 147 9.37 -17.77 33.55
C ALA A 147 10.18 -17.77 32.25
N LEU A 148 9.52 -17.40 31.14
CA LEU A 148 10.17 -17.22 29.84
C LEU A 148 11.18 -16.06 29.90
N PRO A 149 12.38 -16.20 29.31
CA PRO A 149 13.30 -15.08 29.19
C PRO A 149 12.75 -14.03 28.21
N ASP A 150 12.97 -12.75 28.51
CA ASP A 150 12.55 -11.64 27.66
C ASP A 150 13.21 -11.68 26.27
N ARG A 151 14.43 -12.22 26.22
CA ARG A 151 15.25 -12.34 25.02
C ARG A 151 15.90 -13.72 24.92
N TYR A 152 15.94 -14.25 23.70
CA TYR A 152 16.77 -15.40 23.37
C TYR A 152 17.95 -14.92 22.55
N HIS A 153 19.16 -15.30 22.96
CA HIS A 153 20.39 -15.04 22.24
C HIS A 153 20.86 -16.32 21.57
N THR A 154 21.24 -16.23 20.30
CA THR A 154 21.91 -17.29 19.55
C THR A 154 23.12 -16.70 18.84
N ASP A 155 24.03 -17.54 18.37
CA ASP A 155 25.21 -17.10 17.61
C ASP A 155 24.83 -16.30 16.34
N ASN A 156 23.61 -16.55 15.82
CA ASN A 156 23.12 -15.98 14.57
C ASN A 156 22.05 -14.89 14.76
N GLY A 157 21.71 -14.51 16.00
CA GLY A 157 20.74 -13.43 16.23
C GLY A 157 20.15 -13.35 17.63
N THR A 158 19.31 -12.32 17.84
CA THR A 158 18.56 -12.14 19.09
C THR A 158 17.06 -12.09 18.79
N LEU A 159 16.27 -12.87 19.53
CA LEU A 159 14.82 -12.87 19.48
C LEU A 159 14.27 -12.13 20.70
N GLY A 160 13.59 -11.01 20.48
CA GLY A 160 12.89 -10.23 21.50
C GLY A 160 11.40 -10.05 21.17
N LYS A 161 10.59 -9.71 22.18
CA LYS A 161 9.20 -9.28 21.99
C LYS A 161 9.19 -7.80 21.59
N VAL A 162 8.47 -7.47 20.54
CA VAL A 162 8.20 -6.08 20.14
C VAL A 162 6.69 -5.85 20.23
N MET A 163 6.29 -4.79 20.91
CA MET A 163 4.89 -4.34 20.91
C MET A 163 4.67 -3.46 19.68
N VAL A 164 3.82 -3.92 18.77
CA VAL A 164 3.40 -3.13 17.61
C VAL A 164 2.06 -2.50 17.93
N HIS A 165 2.02 -1.17 18.02
CA HIS A 165 0.79 -0.43 18.24
C HIS A 165 -0.04 -0.46 16.98
N LYS A 166 -1.20 -1.11 17.06
CA LYS A 166 -2.23 -1.11 16.01
C LYS A 166 -3.37 -0.23 16.48
N TRP A 167 -4.01 0.46 15.55
CA TRP A 167 -5.16 1.30 15.81
C TRP A 167 -6.29 0.86 14.88
N GLU A 168 -7.51 1.02 15.35
CA GLU A 168 -8.73 0.87 14.57
C GLU A 168 -9.53 2.15 14.75
N LEU A 169 -10.21 2.58 13.69
CA LEU A 169 -11.05 3.77 13.75
C LEU A 169 -12.38 3.39 14.40
N GLU A 170 -12.63 3.88 15.61
CA GLU A 170 -13.93 3.71 16.28
C GLU A 170 -14.97 4.71 15.76
N ASP A 171 -14.64 6.01 15.77
CA ASP A 171 -15.54 7.09 15.37
C ASP A 171 -14.79 8.19 14.63
N PHE A 172 -15.11 8.36 13.34
CA PHE A 172 -14.51 9.37 12.47
C PHE A 172 -14.77 10.82 12.93
N SER A 173 -15.90 11.06 13.60
CA SER A 173 -16.31 12.43 13.98
C SER A 173 -15.42 12.99 15.09
N LYS A 174 -14.93 12.12 15.98
CA LYS A 174 -14.07 12.46 17.12
C LYS A 174 -12.59 12.58 16.75
N VAL A 175 -12.20 12.14 15.55
CA VAL A 175 -10.84 12.33 15.05
C VAL A 175 -10.59 13.83 14.90
N PRO A 176 -9.47 14.38 15.40
CA PRO A 176 -9.10 15.77 15.14
C PRO A 176 -8.99 16.07 13.65
N ASP A 177 -9.40 17.27 13.22
CA ASP A 177 -9.42 17.64 11.80
C ASP A 177 -8.03 17.59 11.15
N GLU A 178 -6.95 17.71 11.93
CA GLU A 178 -5.56 17.55 11.49
C GLU A 178 -5.25 16.17 10.89
N TYR A 179 -5.97 15.12 11.33
CA TYR A 179 -5.80 13.75 10.81
C TYR A 179 -6.87 13.38 9.78
N LYS A 180 -7.85 14.27 9.52
CA LYS A 180 -8.88 14.04 8.51
C LYS A 180 -8.37 14.50 7.16
N THR A 181 -8.28 13.57 6.22
CA THR A 181 -8.02 13.90 4.81
C THR A 181 -9.32 13.90 4.03
N ILE A 182 -9.49 14.93 3.20
CA ILE A 182 -10.63 15.06 2.29
C ILE A 182 -10.47 14.07 1.14
N ASP A 183 -11.48 13.23 0.91
CA ASP A 183 -11.53 12.32 -0.24
C ASP A 183 -11.89 13.11 -1.52
N ALA A 184 -10.86 13.68 -2.15
CA ALA A 184 -11.00 14.47 -3.37
C ALA A 184 -11.64 13.69 -4.52
N VAL A 185 -11.50 12.35 -4.55
CA VAL A 185 -12.08 11.50 -5.60
C VAL A 185 -13.59 11.41 -5.45
N LYS A 186 -14.08 11.18 -4.22
CA LYS A 186 -15.53 11.16 -3.94
C LYS A 186 -16.14 12.54 -4.19
N ILE A 187 -15.50 13.60 -3.71
CA ILE A 187 -15.96 14.97 -3.98
C ILE A 187 -15.99 15.22 -5.48
N GLY A 188 -14.92 14.90 -6.22
CA GLY A 188 -14.89 15.07 -7.67
C GLY A 188 -15.94 14.25 -8.42
N LYS A 189 -16.36 13.08 -7.91
CA LYS A 189 -17.51 12.34 -8.45
C LYS A 189 -18.83 13.08 -8.22
N VAL A 190 -19.03 13.59 -7.01
CA VAL A 190 -20.24 14.31 -6.61
C VAL A 190 -20.38 15.67 -7.32
N VAL A 191 -19.26 16.39 -7.46
CA VAL A 191 -19.19 17.64 -8.22
C VAL A 191 -19.52 17.39 -9.69
N ARG A 192 -18.97 16.34 -10.31
CA ARG A 192 -19.32 15.94 -11.69
C ARG A 192 -20.76 15.46 -11.85
N ALA A 193 -21.38 14.93 -10.80
CA ALA A 193 -22.79 14.55 -10.78
C ALA A 193 -23.76 15.75 -10.67
N GLY A 194 -23.24 16.97 -10.49
CA GLY A 194 -24.04 18.20 -10.51
C GLY A 194 -24.62 18.64 -9.17
N ILE A 195 -24.02 18.24 -8.04
CA ILE A 195 -24.44 18.79 -6.74
C ILE A 195 -24.10 20.30 -6.68
N PRO A 196 -25.08 21.17 -6.36
CA PRO A 196 -24.91 22.62 -6.46
C PRO A 196 -23.98 23.22 -5.40
N SER A 197 -23.83 22.58 -4.23
CA SER A 197 -22.94 23.04 -3.16
C SER A 197 -22.59 21.91 -2.20
N ILE A 198 -21.33 21.86 -1.77
CA ILE A 198 -20.86 21.01 -0.68
C ILE A 198 -20.35 21.98 0.40
N PRO A 199 -20.85 21.91 1.65
CA PRO A 199 -20.36 22.76 2.73
C PRO A 199 -18.83 22.70 2.86
N GLY A 200 -18.18 23.86 2.82
CA GLY A 200 -16.71 23.97 2.87
C GLY A 200 -15.98 23.80 1.53
N ILE A 201 -16.68 23.54 0.41
CA ILE A 201 -16.07 23.37 -0.92
C ILE A 201 -16.73 24.33 -1.91
N ARG A 202 -15.91 25.21 -2.49
CA ARG A 202 -16.33 26.05 -3.62
C ARG A 202 -16.26 25.24 -4.91
N ILE A 203 -17.36 25.16 -5.64
CA ILE A 203 -17.45 24.52 -6.96
C ILE A 203 -17.47 25.64 -8.02
N TRP A 204 -16.66 25.53 -9.06
CA TRP A 204 -16.67 26.43 -10.22
C TRP A 204 -16.51 25.62 -11.52
N GLN A 205 -16.96 26.20 -12.63
CA GLN A 205 -16.86 25.61 -13.96
C GLN A 205 -15.87 26.43 -14.79
N GLU A 206 -14.95 25.75 -15.46
CA GLU A 206 -14.04 26.34 -16.45
C GLU A 206 -14.42 25.80 -17.82
N GLU A 207 -14.63 26.71 -18.78
CA GLU A 207 -14.89 26.32 -20.16
C GLU A 207 -13.60 25.78 -20.77
N THR A 208 -13.63 24.54 -21.23
CA THR A 208 -12.51 23.88 -21.90
C THR A 208 -12.94 23.39 -23.26
N LEU A 209 -12.04 23.50 -24.24
CA LEU A 209 -12.29 23.02 -25.59
C LEU A 209 -11.97 21.52 -25.66
N ARG A 210 -12.94 20.75 -26.13
CA ARG A 210 -12.76 19.33 -26.45
C ARG A 210 -12.80 19.14 -27.96
N VAL A 211 -11.78 18.47 -28.49
CA VAL A 211 -11.74 18.03 -29.89
C VAL A 211 -11.72 16.51 -29.91
N ASP A 212 -12.75 15.92 -30.50
CA ASP A 212 -12.85 14.48 -30.72
C ASP A 212 -12.30 14.13 -32.10
N THR A 213 -11.16 13.46 -32.14
CA THR A 213 -10.61 12.90 -33.37
C THR A 213 -11.28 11.57 -33.68
N LYS A 214 -11.84 11.43 -34.89
CA LYS A 214 -12.36 10.14 -35.40
C LYS A 214 -11.26 9.11 -35.60
#